data_AF-A0A3C1SS09-F1
#
_entry.id   AF-A0A3C1SS09-F1
#
_cell.length_a   1.000
_cell.length_b   1.000
_cell.length_c   1.000
_cell.angle_alpha   90.00
_cell.angle_beta   90.00
_cell.angle_gamma   90.00
#
_symmetry.space_group_name_H-M   'P 1'
#
loop_
_entity.id
_entity.type
_entity.pdbx_description
1 polymer ?
#
loop_
_entity_poly.entity_id
_entity_poly.type
_entity_poly.pdbx_seq_one_letter_code
_entity_poly.pdbx_strand_id
1 'polypeptide(L)' 'MAYKHIRIPTSGEKISIKDGKLNVPDQPILGYVEGDGIGPDITKASLRVWDAA' A
#
# COMPACT_ATOMS: atom_id res chain seq x y z
N MET A 1 7.58 15.42 -9.13
CA MET A 1 7.68 15.86 -7.71
C MET A 1 8.26 14.70 -6.91
N ALA A 2 9.33 14.92 -6.15
CA ALA A 2 9.92 13.89 -5.29
C ALA A 2 9.30 13.99 -3.88
N TYR A 3 8.94 12.86 -3.29
CA TYR A 3 8.47 12.83 -1.91
C TYR A 3 9.67 12.87 -0.95
N LYS A 4 9.58 13.67 0.12
CA LYS A 4 10.65 13.82 1.10
C LYS A 4 10.81 12.59 2.02
N HIS A 5 9.70 11.97 2.39
CA HIS A 5 9.66 10.90 3.40
C HIS A 5 9.03 9.59 2.90
N ILE A 6 8.62 9.55 1.63
CA ILE A 6 7.94 8.39 1.05
C ILE A 6 8.86 7.79 -0.01
N ARG A 7 9.12 6.49 0.12
CA ARG A 7 9.80 5.71 -0.91
C ARG A 7 8.76 4.94 -1.71
N ILE A 8 8.55 5.34 -2.95
CA ILE A 8 7.71 4.59 -3.89
C ILE A 8 8.49 3.33 -4.31
N PRO A 9 7.87 2.14 -4.33
CA PRO A 9 8.53 0.93 -4.81
C PRO A 9 8.90 1.06 -6.29
N THR A 10 9.92 0.33 -6.71
CA THR A 10 10.41 0.32 -8.11
C THR A 10 9.53 -0.49 -9.05
N SER A 11 8.60 -1.27 -8.51
CA SER A 11 7.65 -2.12 -9.24
C SER A 11 6.23 -1.95 -8.69
N GLY A 12 5.25 -2.44 -9.44
CA GLY A 12 3.83 -2.29 -9.16
C GLY A 12 3.21 -1.08 -9.88
N GLU A 13 1.88 -1.03 -9.85
CA GLU A 13 1.10 -0.04 -10.59
C GLU A 13 0.16 0.73 -9.65
N LYS A 14 -0.15 1.98 -10.01
CA LYS A 14 -1.08 2.80 -9.23
C LYS A 14 -2.51 2.36 -9.49
N ILE A 15 -3.29 2.30 -8.41
CA ILE A 15 -4.76 2.22 -8.51
C ILE A 15 -5.26 3.53 -9.16
N SER A 16 -6.22 3.41 -10.07
CA SER A 16 -6.82 4.55 -10.78
C SER A 16 -8.34 4.50 -10.74
N ILE A 17 -8.97 5.64 -11.01
CA ILE A 17 -10.42 5.71 -11.21
C ILE A 17 -10.66 6.12 -12.66
N LYS A 18 -11.46 5.34 -13.38
CA LYS A 18 -11.87 5.63 -14.76
C LYS A 18 -13.38 5.46 -14.87
N ASP A 19 -14.05 6.47 -15.43
CA ASP A 19 -15.51 6.46 -15.63
C ASP A 19 -16.30 6.14 -14.35
N GLY A 20 -15.83 6.66 -13.20
CA GLY A 20 -16.43 6.44 -11.88
C GLY A 20 -16.18 5.05 -11.29
N LYS A 21 -15.38 4.19 -11.95
CA LYS A 21 -15.03 2.85 -11.47
C LYS A 21 -13.59 2.77 -11.03
N LEU A 22 -13.34 2.04 -9.95
CA LEU A 22 -12.01 1.73 -9.46
C LEU A 22 -11.36 0.68 -10.37
N ASN A 23 -10.19 0.98 -10.89
CA ASN A 23 -9.35 0.05 -11.62
C ASN A 23 -8.17 -0.34 -10.74
N VAL A 24 -8.16 -1.60 -10.29
CA VAL A 24 -7.13 -2.16 -9.41
C VAL A 24 -6.30 -3.15 -10.22
N PRO A 25 -5.00 -2.89 -10.46
CA PRO A 25 -4.11 -3.82 -11.15
C PRO A 25 -3.74 -5.01 -10.24
N ASP A 26 -3.18 -6.08 -10.82
CA ASP A 26 -2.78 -7.29 -10.08
C ASP A 26 -1.66 -7.04 -9.06
N GLN A 27 -0.81 -6.02 -9.30
CA GLN A 27 0.29 -5.63 -8.41
C GLN A 27 0.14 -4.16 -7.99
N PRO A 28 -0.84 -3.82 -7.14
CA PRO A 28 -1.10 -2.43 -6.80
C PRO A 28 -0.08 -1.88 -5.80
N ILE A 29 0.31 -0.62 -5.97
CA ILE A 29 1.10 0.11 -4.96
C ILE A 29 0.15 0.65 -3.89
N LEU A 30 0.26 0.12 -2.67
CA LEU A 30 -0.49 0.57 -1.50
C LEU A 30 0.44 1.27 -0.50
N GLY A 31 0.02 2.44 -0.03
CA GLY A 31 0.67 3.13 1.08
C GLY A 31 0.04 2.74 2.41
N TYR A 32 0.86 2.55 3.43
CA TYR A 32 0.40 2.31 4.79
C TYR A 32 1.20 3.16 5.79
N VAL A 33 0.62 3.36 6.98
CA VAL A 33 1.26 4.00 8.13
C VAL A 33 1.07 3.05 9.30
N GLU A 34 2.15 2.69 9.99
CA GLU A 34 2.10 1.72 11.10
C GLU A 34 1.34 2.25 12.33
N GLY A 35 1.29 3.57 12.49
CA GLY A 35 0.69 4.23 13.65
C GLY A 35 1.55 4.13 14.91
N ASP A 36 0.96 4.45 16.06
CA ASP A 36 1.62 4.48 17.36
C ASP A 36 1.09 3.37 18.30
N GLY A 37 1.73 3.20 19.46
CA GLY A 37 1.33 2.20 20.45
C GLY A 37 1.50 0.77 19.92
N ILE A 38 0.42 -0.01 19.86
CA ILE A 38 0.42 -1.40 19.34
C ILE A 38 0.28 -1.46 17.80
N GLY A 39 0.21 -0.31 17.12
CA GLY A 39 0.03 -0.22 15.67
C GLY A 39 1.08 -0.98 14.85
N PRO A 40 2.39 -0.82 15.13
CA PRO A 40 3.45 -1.55 14.41
C PRO A 40 3.34 -3.08 14.52
N ASP A 41 2.93 -3.60 15.69
CA ASP A 41 2.77 -5.04 15.91
C ASP A 41 1.62 -5.60 15.06
N ILE A 42 0.47 -4.91 15.06
CA ILE A 42 -0.70 -5.32 14.28
C ILE A 42 -0.42 -5.19 12.78
N THR A 43 0.16 -4.06 12.35
CA THR A 43 0.44 -3.81 10.92
C THR A 43 1.37 -4.87 10.35
N LYS A 44 2.43 -5.22 11.07
CA LYS A 44 3.36 -6.29 10.66
C LYS A 44 2.69 -7.66 10.59
N ALA A 45 1.76 -7.97 11.49
CA ALA A 45 1.00 -9.21 11.44
C ALA A 45 0.04 -9.24 10.24
N SER A 46 -0.68 -8.15 9.98
CA SER A 46 -1.61 -8.00 8.86
C SER A 46 -0.91 -8.13 7.51
N LEU A 47 0.24 -7.47 7.32
CA LEU A 47 1.01 -7.54 6.07
C LEU A 47 1.38 -8.98 5.70
N ARG A 48 1.81 -9.80 6.67
CA ARG A 48 2.12 -11.22 6.43
C ARG A 48 0.92 -12.02 5.95
N VAL A 49 -0.28 -11.70 6.42
CA VAL A 49 -1.51 -12.38 6.01
C VAL A 49 -1.93 -11.93 4.62
N TRP A 50 -1.86 -10.62 4.34
CA TRP A 50 -2.22 -10.08 3.02
C TRP A 50 -1.25 -10.52 1.92
N ASP A 51 0.04 -10.61 2.20
CA ASP A 51 1.04 -11.07 1.23
C ASP A 51 0.91 -12.56 0.86
N ALA A 52 0.23 -13.35 1.71
CA ALA A 52 0.10 -14.80 1.56
C ALA A 52 -1.26 -15.29 1.05
N ALA A 53 -2.26 -14.41 0.97
CA ALA A 53 -3.63 -14.71 0.55
C ALA A 53 -3.80 -14.60 -0.96
#